data_AF-A0AAD5G7B9-F1
#
_entry.id   AF-A0AAD5G7B9-F1
#
_cell.length_a   1.000
_cell.length_b   1.000
_cell.length_c   1.000
_cell.angle_alpha   90.00
_cell.angle_beta   90.00
_cell.angle_gamma   90.00
#
_symmetry.space_group_name_H-M   'P 1'
#
loop_
_entity.id
_entity.type
_entity.pdbx_description
1 polymer ?
#
loop_
_entity_poly.entity_id
_entity_poly.type
_entity_poly.pdbx_seq_one_letter_code
_entity_poly.pdbx_strand_id
1 'polypeptide(L)'
;MCDIDGTGHHLSSAAIFGTDGAVWAKSGSFPEFKPDEINAIIKEFDAAGTLAPTGLFLAGAKYMVIQGEPGAVIRGKKGAGGICIKKTGQAMVFGIYEEPVAPGQCNMVVERLGDYLMSWQAFLDDNLMCETKGLHLFAAAIIGHDGLVWAQSASFPQVKPKEITAIMNDFSEPGSLAPTGLYLGGIKYTVIQGEPGAVIRGTRGLEGNVTIKKTTMSLIIGIYESMAQGPCNMIVESLGDYLLKQH
;
A
#
# COMPACT_ATOMS: atom_id res chain seq x y z
N MET A 1 8.78 -14.59 6.35
CA MET A 1 9.12 -13.37 7.10
C MET A 1 10.61 -13.18 7.01
N CYS A 2 11.08 -11.93 6.90
CA CYS A 2 12.51 -11.63 6.76
C CYS A 2 13.24 -11.78 8.10
N ASP A 3 14.53 -12.11 8.01
CA ASP A 3 15.43 -12.11 9.15
C ASP A 3 15.61 -10.69 9.70
N ILE A 4 15.60 -10.56 11.02
CA ILE A 4 15.82 -9.31 11.71
C ILE A 4 17.33 -9.11 11.87
N ASP A 5 17.91 -8.24 11.05
CA ASP A 5 19.32 -7.81 11.11
C ASP A 5 20.37 -8.95 11.15
N GLY A 6 20.12 -10.06 10.44
CA GLY A 6 21.08 -11.17 10.35
C GLY A 6 21.16 -12.04 11.61
N THR A 7 20.20 -11.92 12.52
CA THR A 7 20.17 -12.66 13.79
C THR A 7 19.61 -14.07 13.66
N GLY A 8 19.01 -14.42 12.52
CA GLY A 8 18.21 -15.62 12.31
C GLY A 8 16.82 -15.55 12.95
N HIS A 9 16.45 -14.42 13.57
CA HIS A 9 15.17 -14.23 14.22
C HIS A 9 14.15 -13.61 13.27
N HIS A 10 12.87 -13.91 13.49
CA HIS A 10 11.76 -13.37 12.72
C HIS A 10 10.58 -13.10 13.63
N LEU A 11 9.70 -12.17 13.22
CA LEU A 11 8.40 -12.00 13.87
C LEU A 11 7.64 -13.34 13.87
N SER A 12 6.74 -13.54 14.84
CA SER A 12 5.89 -14.74 14.91
C SER A 12 4.78 -14.69 13.86
N SER A 13 4.25 -13.50 13.62
CA SER A 13 3.36 -13.21 12.49
C SER A 13 3.33 -11.71 12.20
N ALA A 14 2.87 -11.36 10.99
CA ALA A 14 2.74 -9.98 10.55
C ALA A 14 1.55 -9.83 9.60
N ALA A 15 1.02 -8.62 9.50
CA ALA A 15 -0.03 -8.28 8.55
C ALA A 15 0.00 -6.81 8.17
N ILE A 16 -0.62 -6.50 7.04
CA ILE A 16 -0.89 -5.15 6.55
C ILE A 16 -2.39 -5.07 6.34
N PHE A 17 -3.02 -4.13 7.04
CA PHE A 17 -4.44 -3.80 6.90
C PHE A 17 -4.56 -2.41 6.30
N GLY A 18 -5.62 -2.14 5.56
CA GLY A 18 -6.05 -0.77 5.26
C GLY A 18 -6.50 -0.05 6.53
N THR A 19 -6.52 1.28 6.51
CA THR A 19 -7.04 2.10 7.62
C THR A 19 -8.54 1.91 7.88
N ASP A 20 -9.25 1.28 6.95
CA ASP A 20 -10.64 0.83 7.06
C ASP A 20 -10.80 -0.59 7.64
N GLY A 21 -9.69 -1.27 7.93
CA GLY A 21 -9.66 -2.64 8.43
C GLY A 21 -9.70 -3.72 7.35
N ALA A 22 -9.65 -3.36 6.06
CA ALA A 22 -9.52 -4.34 4.99
C ALA A 22 -8.16 -5.06 5.07
N VAL A 23 -8.14 -6.38 4.87
CA VAL A 23 -6.88 -7.14 4.86
C VAL A 23 -6.17 -6.96 3.52
N TRP A 24 -4.97 -6.40 3.53
CA TRP A 24 -4.14 -6.26 2.32
C TRP A 24 -3.14 -7.40 2.20
N ALA A 25 -2.49 -7.78 3.30
CA ALA A 25 -1.60 -8.93 3.38
C ALA A 25 -1.55 -9.48 4.80
N LYS A 26 -1.30 -10.78 4.96
CA LYS A 26 -1.01 -11.39 6.26
C LYS A 26 -0.14 -12.64 6.10
N SER A 27 0.71 -12.92 7.09
CA SER A 27 1.42 -14.20 7.15
C SER A 27 0.43 -15.35 7.36
N GLY A 28 0.78 -16.56 6.92
CA GLY A 28 -0.07 -17.74 7.13
C GLY A 28 -0.32 -18.05 8.61
N SER A 29 0.61 -17.64 9.48
CA SER A 29 0.51 -17.74 10.95
C SER A 29 -0.23 -16.58 11.62
N PHE A 30 -0.70 -15.58 10.87
CA PHE A 30 -1.38 -14.42 11.47
C PHE A 30 -2.72 -14.86 12.08
N PRO A 31 -2.96 -14.54 13.36
CA PRO A 31 -4.06 -15.14 14.11
C PRO A 31 -5.42 -14.71 13.57
N GLU A 32 -6.43 -15.56 13.76
CA GLU A 32 -7.81 -15.24 13.38
C GLU A 32 -8.38 -14.14 14.26
N PHE A 33 -8.72 -13.01 13.65
CA PHE A 33 -9.20 -11.83 14.35
C PHE A 33 -10.71 -11.64 14.14
N LYS A 34 -11.33 -10.85 15.02
CA LYS A 34 -12.71 -10.38 14.85
C LYS A 34 -12.72 -8.96 14.30
N PRO A 35 -13.71 -8.57 13.47
CA PRO A 35 -13.83 -7.19 13.00
C PRO A 35 -13.84 -6.14 14.12
N ASP A 36 -14.50 -6.44 15.25
CA ASP A 36 -14.55 -5.53 16.40
C ASP A 36 -13.18 -5.28 17.05
N GLU A 37 -12.26 -6.26 16.96
CA GLU A 37 -10.88 -6.10 17.47
C GLU A 37 -10.11 -5.10 16.59
N ILE A 38 -10.25 -5.19 15.27
CA ILE A 38 -9.64 -4.26 14.32
C ILE A 38 -10.26 -2.87 14.45
N ASN A 39 -11.58 -2.78 14.59
CA ASN A 39 -12.29 -1.51 14.81
C ASN A 39 -11.83 -0.80 16.09
N ALA A 40 -11.55 -1.54 17.15
CA ALA A 40 -11.01 -0.98 18.39
C ALA A 40 -9.60 -0.40 18.20
N ILE A 41 -8.77 -1.04 17.38
CA ILE A 41 -7.43 -0.55 16.99
C ILE A 41 -7.52 0.71 16.13
N ILE A 42 -8.43 0.74 15.15
CA ILE A 42 -8.69 1.94 14.33
C ILE A 42 -9.11 3.10 15.23
N LYS A 43 -10.05 2.86 16.15
CA LYS A 43 -10.52 3.86 17.11
C LYS A 43 -9.39 4.40 17.99
N GLU A 44 -8.46 3.55 18.43
CA GLU A 44 -7.29 3.99 19.20
C GLU A 44 -6.39 4.93 18.42
N PHE A 45 -6.21 4.70 17.12
CA PHE A 45 -5.45 5.60 16.28
C PHE A 45 -6.15 6.94 16.03
N ASP A 46 -7.49 6.96 16.00
CA ASP A 46 -8.25 8.20 15.82
C ASP A 46 -8.38 9.00 17.13
N ALA A 47 -8.44 8.30 18.27
CA ALA A 47 -8.49 8.89 19.60
C ALA A 47 -7.72 8.01 20.60
N ALA A 48 -6.48 8.39 20.90
CA ALA A 48 -5.63 7.65 21.82
C ALA A 48 -6.21 7.55 23.24
N GLY A 49 -5.98 6.42 23.91
CA GLY A 49 -6.38 6.15 25.29
C GLY A 49 -7.63 5.28 25.45
N THR A 50 -8.20 4.74 24.38
CA THR A 50 -9.37 3.85 24.42
C THR A 50 -9.02 2.40 24.76
N LEU A 51 -7.85 1.93 24.29
CA LEU A 51 -7.37 0.57 24.53
C LEU A 51 -6.58 0.43 25.82
N ALA A 52 -5.96 1.50 26.34
CA ALA A 52 -5.16 1.40 27.57
C ALA A 52 -5.96 0.90 28.80
N PRO A 53 -7.21 1.35 29.04
CA PRO A 53 -8.02 0.85 30.16
C PRO A 53 -8.60 -0.55 29.94
N THR A 54 -8.89 -0.92 28.69
CA THR A 54 -9.64 -2.14 28.35
C THR A 54 -8.73 -3.30 27.94
N GLY A 55 -7.54 -2.99 27.41
CA GLY A 55 -6.59 -3.87 26.75
C GLY A 55 -6.79 -3.89 25.23
N LEU A 56 -5.70 -4.11 24.50
CA LEU A 56 -5.76 -4.42 23.07
C LEU A 56 -6.09 -5.90 22.92
N PHE A 57 -7.17 -6.23 22.21
CA PHE A 57 -7.56 -7.60 21.91
C PHE A 57 -7.24 -7.94 20.46
N LEU A 58 -6.67 -9.13 20.23
CA LEU A 58 -6.51 -9.71 18.91
C LEU A 58 -6.62 -11.23 19.04
N ALA A 59 -7.54 -11.85 18.29
CA ALA A 59 -7.82 -13.28 18.38
C ALA A 59 -8.18 -13.74 19.80
N GLY A 60 -8.90 -12.90 20.55
CA GLY A 60 -9.24 -13.15 21.96
C GLY A 60 -8.06 -13.03 22.94
N ALA A 61 -6.82 -12.83 22.46
CA ALA A 61 -5.68 -12.57 23.33
C ALA A 61 -5.67 -11.11 23.77
N LYS A 62 -5.59 -10.87 25.09
CA LYS A 62 -5.46 -9.53 25.67
C LYS A 62 -3.99 -9.14 25.79
N TYR A 63 -3.64 -8.02 25.18
CA TYR A 63 -2.35 -7.35 25.32
C TYR A 63 -2.53 -6.12 26.21
N MET A 64 -1.60 -5.93 27.16
CA MET A 64 -1.50 -4.69 27.91
C MET A 64 -0.89 -3.62 27.02
N VAL A 65 -1.62 -2.52 26.80
CA VAL A 65 -1.09 -1.39 26.03
C VAL A 65 0.06 -0.76 26.82
N ILE A 66 1.18 -0.56 26.15
CA ILE A 66 2.37 0.10 26.68
C ILE A 66 2.66 1.38 25.88
N GLN A 67 3.69 2.13 26.26
CA GLN A 67 4.01 3.41 25.63
C GLN A 67 4.21 3.29 24.11
N GLY A 68 3.32 3.94 23.38
CA GLY A 68 3.33 4.11 21.92
C GLY A 68 3.44 5.58 21.53
N GLU A 69 3.16 5.88 20.27
CA GLU A 69 3.06 7.24 19.74
C GLU A 69 1.59 7.52 19.39
N PRO A 70 0.91 8.47 20.05
CA PRO A 70 -0.49 8.76 19.77
C PRO A 70 -0.75 9.00 18.28
N GLY A 71 -1.72 8.28 17.72
CA GLY A 71 -2.09 8.37 16.30
C GLY A 71 -1.12 7.69 15.31
N ALA A 72 0.07 7.25 15.75
CA ALA A 72 1.09 6.69 14.87
C ALA A 72 1.49 5.25 15.24
N VAL A 73 1.71 4.94 16.51
CA VAL A 73 2.20 3.63 16.96
C VAL A 73 1.44 3.14 18.18
N ILE A 74 0.89 1.93 18.11
CA ILE A 74 0.31 1.20 19.24
C ILE A 74 1.22 0.03 19.57
N ARG A 75 1.53 -0.15 20.86
CA ARG A 75 2.34 -1.26 21.35
C ARG A 75 1.61 -1.99 22.45
N GLY A 76 1.58 -3.32 22.38
CA GLY A 76 0.95 -4.19 23.35
C GLY A 76 1.90 -5.28 23.82
N LYS A 77 1.85 -5.63 25.11
CA LYS A 77 2.64 -6.71 25.71
C LYS A 77 1.73 -7.81 26.25
N LYS A 78 2.13 -9.07 26.06
CA LYS A 78 1.44 -10.26 26.59
C LYS A 78 2.49 -11.27 27.04
N GLY A 79 2.77 -11.31 28.34
CA GLY A 79 3.85 -12.15 28.88
C GLY A 79 5.20 -11.74 28.30
N ALA A 80 5.89 -12.69 27.68
CA ALA A 80 7.17 -12.44 27.01
C ALA A 80 7.02 -11.94 25.55
N GLY A 81 5.87 -12.20 24.93
CA GLY A 81 5.55 -11.72 23.59
C GLY A 81 4.80 -10.38 23.58
N GLY A 82 4.42 -9.96 22.38
CA GLY A 82 3.68 -8.72 22.20
C GLY A 82 3.34 -8.41 20.75
N ILE A 83 2.84 -7.19 20.56
CA ILE A 83 2.40 -6.67 19.28
C ILE A 83 2.84 -5.22 19.13
N CYS A 84 3.32 -4.87 17.94
CA CYS A 84 3.51 -3.49 17.50
C CYS A 84 2.65 -3.23 16.28
N ILE A 85 1.99 -2.07 16.23
CA ILE A 85 1.15 -1.65 15.13
C ILE A 85 1.54 -0.22 14.76
N LYS A 86 2.01 0.00 13.53
CA LYS A 86 2.33 1.33 12.98
C LYS A 86 1.26 1.73 11.97
N LYS A 87 0.59 2.86 12.18
CA LYS A 87 -0.32 3.49 11.20
C LYS A 87 0.48 4.32 10.20
N THR A 88 0.08 4.24 8.95
CA THR A 88 0.52 5.11 7.84
C THR A 88 -0.69 5.89 7.34
N GLY A 89 -0.53 6.68 6.27
CA GLY A 89 -1.66 7.37 5.65
C GLY A 89 -2.77 6.43 5.14
N GLN A 90 -2.44 5.18 4.80
CA GLN A 90 -3.37 4.26 4.15
C GLN A 90 -3.43 2.86 4.75
N ALA A 91 -2.43 2.49 5.55
CA ALA A 91 -2.29 1.15 6.08
C ALA A 91 -1.99 1.16 7.58
N MET A 92 -2.19 0.01 8.20
CA MET A 92 -1.71 -0.35 9.52
C MET A 92 -0.83 -1.59 9.36
N VAL A 93 0.44 -1.46 9.75
CA VAL A 93 1.43 -2.55 9.71
C VAL A 93 1.47 -3.20 11.09
N PHE A 94 1.18 -4.49 11.15
CA PHE A 94 1.14 -5.31 12.36
C PHE A 94 2.37 -6.21 12.41
N GLY A 95 3.03 -6.25 13.57
CA GLY A 95 4.04 -7.25 13.90
C GLY A 95 3.75 -7.87 15.26
N ILE A 96 3.63 -9.19 15.31
CA ILE A 96 3.49 -9.97 16.53
C ILE A 96 4.79 -10.72 16.75
N TYR A 97 5.30 -10.66 17.97
CA TYR A 97 6.53 -11.32 18.37
C TYR A 97 6.31 -12.18 19.60
N GLU A 98 7.13 -13.21 19.71
CA GLU A 98 7.30 -14.08 20.88
C GLU A 98 8.80 -14.22 21.13
N GLU A 99 9.19 -14.87 22.23
CA GLU A 99 10.60 -15.20 22.46
C GLU A 99 11.18 -16.04 21.30
N PRO A 100 12.44 -15.81 20.91
CA PRO A 100 13.45 -14.96 21.55
C PRO A 100 13.45 -13.49 21.09
N VAL A 101 12.48 -13.05 20.28
CA VAL A 101 12.47 -11.69 19.72
C VAL A 101 12.15 -10.67 20.82
N ALA A 102 13.03 -9.69 21.00
CA ALA A 102 12.81 -8.62 21.95
C ALA A 102 11.78 -7.59 21.41
N PRO A 103 11.03 -6.89 22.29
CA PRO A 103 10.06 -5.87 21.88
C PRO A 103 10.66 -4.80 20.95
N GLY A 104 11.89 -4.35 21.23
CA GLY A 104 12.57 -3.34 20.43
C GLY A 104 12.87 -3.79 18.99
N GLN A 105 13.17 -5.07 18.78
CA GLN A 105 13.38 -5.64 17.44
C GLN A 105 12.08 -5.65 16.64
N CYS A 106 10.97 -6.03 17.27
CA CYS A 106 9.66 -5.97 16.61
C CYS A 106 9.28 -4.53 16.22
N ASN A 107 9.41 -3.61 17.17
CA ASN A 107 9.13 -2.19 16.96
C ASN A 107 9.91 -1.64 15.76
N MET A 108 11.23 -1.89 15.72
CA MET A 108 12.09 -1.44 14.64
C MET A 108 11.63 -1.96 13.27
N VAL A 109 11.29 -3.24 13.15
CA VAL A 109 10.85 -3.84 11.88
C VAL A 109 9.53 -3.24 11.41
N VAL A 110 8.54 -3.17 12.31
CA VAL A 110 7.19 -2.66 12.00
C VAL A 110 7.24 -1.18 11.64
N GLU A 111 7.97 -0.39 12.43
CA GLU A 111 8.05 1.06 12.24
C GLU A 111 8.86 1.42 10.99
N ARG A 112 10.00 0.75 10.72
CA ARG A 112 10.76 0.96 9.48
C ARG A 112 9.92 0.67 8.24
N LEU A 113 9.13 -0.41 8.25
CA LEU A 113 8.25 -0.73 7.12
C LEU A 113 7.15 0.34 6.97
N GLY A 114 6.55 0.79 8.07
CA GLY A 114 5.55 1.86 8.02
C GLY A 114 6.13 3.19 7.53
N ASP A 115 7.33 3.57 7.98
CA ASP A 115 8.02 4.78 7.53
C ASP A 115 8.41 4.68 6.04
N TYR A 116 8.80 3.50 5.57
CA TYR A 116 9.04 3.24 4.15
C TYR A 116 7.76 3.39 3.31
N LEU A 117 6.61 2.92 3.79
CA LEU A 117 5.34 3.15 3.10
C LEU A 117 4.94 4.64 3.10
N MET A 118 5.22 5.37 4.18
CA MET A 118 4.97 6.82 4.22
C MET A 118 5.90 7.61 3.28
N SER A 119 7.13 7.16 3.07
CA SER A 119 8.04 7.83 2.13
C SER A 119 7.55 7.70 0.69
N TRP A 120 6.95 6.57 0.31
CA TRP A 120 6.28 6.42 -0.98
C TRP A 120 5.08 7.35 -1.15
N GLN A 121 4.32 7.61 -0.07
CA GLN A 121 3.21 8.57 -0.12
C GLN A 121 3.72 9.98 -0.40
N ALA A 122 4.72 10.44 0.37
CA ALA A 122 5.33 11.75 0.14
C ALA A 122 5.91 11.85 -1.27
N PHE A 123 6.57 10.79 -1.75
CA PHE A 123 7.09 10.73 -3.10
C PHE A 123 5.97 10.84 -4.17
N LEU A 124 4.84 10.16 -4.00
CA LEU A 124 3.69 10.29 -4.89
C LEU A 124 3.12 11.72 -4.87
N ASP A 125 2.96 12.30 -3.70
CA ASP A 125 2.39 13.64 -3.55
C ASP A 125 3.28 14.70 -4.22
N ASP A 126 4.59 14.61 -3.98
CA ASP A 126 5.59 15.55 -4.51
C ASP A 126 5.86 15.38 -6.02
N ASN A 127 5.72 14.17 -6.57
CA ASN A 127 6.16 13.87 -7.94
C ASN A 127 5.02 13.56 -8.93
N LEU A 128 3.88 13.02 -8.48
CA LEU A 128 2.74 12.68 -9.34
C LEU A 128 1.56 13.64 -9.18
N MET A 129 1.26 14.05 -7.95
CA MET A 129 0.09 14.88 -7.65
C MET A 129 0.40 16.38 -7.62
N CYS A 130 1.68 16.77 -7.65
CA CYS A 130 2.10 18.16 -7.67
C CYS A 130 1.70 18.86 -8.98
N GLU A 131 1.13 20.06 -8.86
CA GLU A 131 0.73 20.87 -10.01
C GLU A 131 1.98 21.37 -10.76
N THR A 132 2.20 20.87 -11.97
CA THR A 132 3.29 21.31 -12.83
C THR A 132 2.73 22.10 -14.00
N LYS A 133 2.99 23.41 -14.05
CA LYS A 133 2.56 24.30 -15.15
C LYS A 133 1.04 24.29 -15.40
N GLY A 134 0.22 24.21 -14.35
CA GLY A 134 -1.24 24.15 -14.47
C GLY A 134 -1.80 22.74 -14.73
N LEU A 135 -0.95 21.71 -14.72
CA LEU A 135 -1.32 20.33 -14.99
C LEU A 135 -1.19 19.51 -13.71
N HIS A 136 -2.22 18.75 -13.36
CA HIS A 136 -2.23 17.86 -12.20
C HIS A 136 -2.98 16.57 -12.56
N LEU A 137 -2.44 15.40 -12.18
CA LEU A 137 -3.18 14.15 -12.34
C LEU A 137 -4.47 14.21 -11.50
N PHE A 138 -5.55 13.64 -12.02
CA PHE A 138 -6.79 13.50 -11.26
C PHE A 138 -6.61 12.52 -10.10
N ALA A 139 -5.92 11.41 -10.38
CA ALA A 139 -5.54 10.44 -9.37
C ALA A 139 -4.26 9.71 -9.76
N ALA A 140 -3.51 9.21 -8.78
CA ALA A 140 -2.31 8.44 -9.04
C ALA A 140 -2.08 7.34 -7.99
N ALA A 141 -1.33 6.31 -8.34
CA ALA A 141 -0.90 5.27 -7.41
C ALA A 141 0.46 4.66 -7.80
N ILE A 142 1.16 4.16 -6.79
CA ILE A 142 2.32 3.29 -6.89
C ILE A 142 1.92 1.94 -6.30
N ILE A 143 1.92 0.90 -7.14
CA ILE A 143 1.42 -0.43 -6.77
C ILE A 143 2.50 -1.46 -7.07
N GLY A 144 2.84 -2.31 -6.10
CA GLY A 144 3.75 -3.43 -6.32
C GLY A 144 3.20 -4.43 -7.36
N HIS A 145 4.06 -5.20 -8.00
CA HIS A 145 3.61 -6.25 -8.94
C HIS A 145 2.75 -7.33 -8.28
N ASP A 146 2.83 -7.45 -6.95
CA ASP A 146 1.99 -8.30 -6.11
C ASP A 146 0.58 -7.73 -5.85
N GLY A 147 0.31 -6.51 -6.33
CA GLY A 147 -0.96 -5.81 -6.13
C GLY A 147 -1.06 -5.03 -4.83
N LEU A 148 0.00 -4.99 -4.00
CA LEU A 148 0.00 -4.16 -2.81
C LEU A 148 0.15 -2.69 -3.18
N VAL A 149 -0.75 -1.85 -2.69
CA VAL A 149 -0.68 -0.39 -2.85
C VAL A 149 0.42 0.13 -1.93
N TRP A 150 1.47 0.75 -2.50
CA TRP A 150 2.54 1.40 -1.75
C TRP A 150 2.19 2.85 -1.44
N ALA A 151 1.54 3.53 -2.38
CA ALA A 151 1.00 4.88 -2.23
C ALA A 151 -0.13 5.11 -3.24
N GLN A 152 -1.07 5.98 -2.91
CA GLN A 152 -2.15 6.40 -3.82
C GLN A 152 -2.72 7.76 -3.42
N SER A 153 -3.28 8.51 -4.36
CA SER A 153 -4.02 9.74 -4.07
C SER A 153 -5.41 9.42 -3.49
N ALA A 154 -6.00 10.36 -2.75
CA ALA A 154 -7.33 10.16 -2.14
C ALA A 154 -8.44 9.84 -3.16
N SER A 155 -8.30 10.34 -4.39
CA SER A 155 -9.20 10.13 -5.54
C SER A 155 -8.92 8.85 -6.32
N PHE A 156 -7.89 8.07 -5.97
CA PHE A 156 -7.54 6.86 -6.70
C PHE A 156 -8.58 5.75 -6.46
N PRO A 157 -9.07 5.07 -7.52
CA PRO A 157 -10.09 4.05 -7.38
C PRO A 157 -9.54 2.81 -6.67
N GLN A 158 -10.39 2.16 -5.87
CA GLN A 158 -10.05 0.93 -5.15
C GLN A 158 -9.89 -0.25 -6.12
N VAL A 159 -8.64 -0.54 -6.49
CA VAL A 159 -8.30 -1.62 -7.42
C VAL A 159 -8.46 -3.01 -6.80
N LYS A 160 -8.82 -3.99 -7.62
CA LYS A 160 -8.92 -5.39 -7.22
C LYS A 160 -7.67 -6.15 -7.62
N PRO A 161 -7.23 -7.18 -6.85
CA PRO A 161 -6.05 -7.98 -7.21
C PRO A 161 -6.08 -8.52 -8.64
N LYS A 162 -7.25 -8.99 -9.10
CA LYS A 162 -7.44 -9.48 -10.48
C LYS A 162 -7.17 -8.43 -11.56
N GLU A 163 -7.39 -7.15 -11.27
CA GLU A 163 -7.14 -6.05 -12.21
C GLU A 163 -5.64 -5.84 -12.36
N ILE A 164 -4.89 -5.88 -11.25
CA ILE A 164 -3.43 -5.82 -11.26
C ILE A 164 -2.83 -7.04 -11.98
N THR A 165 -3.34 -8.24 -11.72
CA THR A 165 -2.91 -9.45 -12.44
C THR A 165 -3.11 -9.31 -13.96
N ALA A 166 -4.24 -8.75 -14.40
CA ALA A 166 -4.52 -8.55 -15.82
C ALA A 166 -3.57 -7.51 -16.46
N ILE A 167 -3.25 -6.44 -15.74
CA ILE A 167 -2.24 -5.44 -16.15
C ILE A 167 -0.87 -6.09 -16.29
N MET A 168 -0.46 -6.90 -15.31
CA MET A 168 0.82 -7.62 -15.36
C MET A 168 0.87 -8.62 -16.52
N ASN A 169 -0.24 -9.31 -16.81
CA ASN A 169 -0.34 -10.18 -17.96
C ASN A 169 -0.14 -9.41 -19.27
N ASP A 170 -0.70 -8.21 -19.42
CA ASP A 170 -0.51 -7.41 -20.64
C ASP A 170 0.93 -6.90 -20.82
N PHE A 171 1.65 -6.64 -19.73
CA PHE A 171 3.08 -6.36 -19.84
C PHE A 171 3.89 -7.58 -20.30
N SER A 172 3.47 -8.80 -19.95
CA SER A 172 4.11 -10.04 -20.38
C SER A 172 3.67 -10.50 -21.78
N GLU A 173 2.40 -10.26 -22.12
CA GLU A 173 1.74 -10.61 -23.38
C GLU A 173 1.02 -9.35 -23.94
N PRO A 174 1.77 -8.44 -24.59
CA PRO A 174 1.23 -7.18 -25.09
C PRO A 174 -0.02 -7.37 -25.97
N GLY A 175 -1.11 -6.72 -25.58
CA GLY A 175 -2.40 -6.78 -26.28
C GLY A 175 -3.41 -7.74 -25.66
N SER A 176 -3.05 -8.49 -24.61
CA SER A 176 -3.98 -9.37 -23.89
C SER A 176 -5.19 -8.62 -23.30
N LEU A 177 -5.04 -7.33 -22.96
CA LEU A 177 -6.14 -6.48 -22.48
C LEU A 177 -7.00 -5.88 -23.61
N ALA A 178 -6.56 -5.89 -24.86
CA ALA A 178 -7.30 -5.23 -25.95
C ALA A 178 -8.73 -5.77 -26.16
N PRO A 179 -8.99 -7.09 -26.08
CA PRO A 179 -10.35 -7.64 -26.25
C PRO A 179 -11.27 -7.34 -25.06
N THR A 180 -10.74 -7.31 -23.83
CA THR A 180 -11.54 -7.19 -22.60
C THR A 180 -11.65 -5.75 -22.12
N GLY A 181 -10.65 -4.92 -22.40
CA GLY A 181 -10.42 -3.60 -21.82
C GLY A 181 -9.54 -3.65 -20.56
N LEU A 182 -8.94 -2.52 -20.25
CA LEU A 182 -8.21 -2.26 -19.00
C LEU A 182 -9.21 -1.87 -17.92
N TYR A 183 -9.13 -2.46 -16.73
CA TYR A 183 -10.00 -2.13 -15.60
C TYR A 183 -9.21 -1.57 -14.42
N LEU A 184 -9.69 -0.49 -13.81
CA LEU A 184 -9.17 0.05 -12.54
C LEU A 184 -10.33 0.38 -11.61
N GLY A 185 -10.46 -0.34 -10.49
CA GLY A 185 -11.56 -0.19 -9.54
C GLY A 185 -12.93 -0.36 -10.19
N GLY A 186 -13.06 -1.33 -11.09
CA GLY A 186 -14.28 -1.60 -11.86
C GLY A 186 -14.54 -0.65 -13.03
N ILE A 187 -13.76 0.40 -13.21
CA ILE A 187 -13.88 1.34 -14.32
C ILE A 187 -13.16 0.77 -15.54
N LYS A 188 -13.87 0.62 -16.66
CA LYS A 188 -13.32 0.11 -17.93
C LYS A 188 -12.72 1.24 -18.77
N TYR A 189 -11.51 1.03 -19.27
CA TYR A 189 -10.81 1.85 -20.25
C TYR A 189 -10.57 1.03 -21.53
N THR A 190 -10.71 1.67 -22.68
CA THR A 190 -10.27 1.12 -23.97
C THR A 190 -8.76 1.25 -24.06
N VAL A 191 -8.06 0.14 -24.31
CA VAL A 191 -6.60 0.16 -24.49
C VAL A 191 -6.25 0.94 -25.75
N ILE A 192 -5.30 1.85 -25.64
CA ILE A 192 -4.74 2.62 -26.76
C ILE A 192 -3.23 2.35 -26.88
N GLN A 193 -2.59 2.92 -27.90
CA GLN A 193 -1.18 2.67 -28.17
C GLN A 193 -0.29 3.03 -26.96
N GLY A 194 0.34 2.01 -26.39
CA GLY A 194 1.38 2.11 -25.37
C GLY A 194 2.75 1.70 -25.90
N GLU A 195 3.62 1.24 -25.00
CA GLU A 195 4.94 0.67 -25.30
C GLU A 195 4.99 -0.77 -24.80
N PRO A 196 5.13 -1.79 -25.67
CA PRO A 196 5.13 -3.19 -25.28
C PRO A 196 6.10 -3.47 -24.13
N GLY A 197 5.60 -4.06 -23.04
CA GLY A 197 6.38 -4.40 -21.86
C GLY A 197 6.78 -3.24 -20.94
N ALA A 198 6.51 -1.98 -21.32
CA ALA A 198 6.92 -0.80 -20.57
C ALA A 198 5.76 0.12 -20.18
N VAL A 199 4.86 0.45 -21.11
CA VAL A 199 3.77 1.40 -20.89
C VAL A 199 2.44 0.87 -21.42
N ILE A 200 1.41 0.88 -20.58
CA ILE A 200 0.02 0.65 -20.99
C ILE A 200 -0.74 1.97 -20.90
N ARG A 201 -1.55 2.25 -21.91
CA ARG A 201 -2.40 3.45 -21.95
C ARG A 201 -3.86 3.05 -22.18
N GLY A 202 -4.76 3.74 -21.50
CA GLY A 202 -6.20 3.51 -21.62
C GLY A 202 -6.97 4.82 -21.75
N THR A 203 -8.08 4.80 -22.48
CA THR A 203 -8.96 5.96 -22.66
C THR A 203 -10.43 5.62 -22.42
N ARG A 204 -11.16 6.59 -21.89
CA ARG A 204 -12.63 6.65 -21.85
C ARG A 204 -13.14 7.87 -22.62
N GLY A 205 -12.39 8.29 -23.64
CA GLY A 205 -12.67 9.53 -24.37
C GLY A 205 -12.43 10.76 -23.48
N LEU A 206 -13.43 11.63 -23.38
CA LEU A 206 -13.35 12.86 -22.58
C LEU A 206 -13.48 12.61 -21.07
N GLU A 207 -13.97 11.44 -20.66
CA GLU A 207 -14.26 11.11 -19.26
C GLU A 207 -13.02 10.72 -18.44
N GLY A 208 -11.88 10.47 -19.10
CA GLY A 208 -10.66 10.12 -18.39
C GLY A 208 -9.73 9.23 -19.21
N ASN A 209 -8.44 9.43 -18.99
CA ASN A 209 -7.38 8.63 -19.58
C ASN A 209 -6.49 8.11 -18.46
N VAL A 210 -5.74 7.06 -18.75
CA VAL A 210 -4.83 6.44 -17.80
C VAL A 210 -3.53 6.06 -18.50
N THR A 211 -2.44 6.24 -17.77
CA THR A 211 -1.10 5.78 -18.14
C THR A 211 -0.55 4.93 -17.02
N ILE A 212 -0.04 3.75 -17.38
CA ILE A 212 0.58 2.81 -16.45
C ILE A 212 1.99 2.54 -16.95
N LYS A 213 3.00 2.92 -16.15
CA LYS A 213 4.40 2.65 -16.41
C LYS A 213 4.88 1.52 -15.50
N LYS A 214 5.41 0.45 -16.10
CA LYS A 214 6.03 -0.65 -15.36
C LYS A 214 7.46 -0.26 -14.94
N THR A 215 7.80 -0.58 -13.70
CA THR A 215 9.17 -0.53 -13.18
C THR A 215 9.64 -1.95 -12.83
N THR A 216 10.84 -2.09 -12.25
CA THR A 216 11.39 -3.38 -11.80
C THR A 216 10.52 -4.05 -10.74
N MET A 217 9.86 -3.27 -9.87
CA MET A 217 9.13 -3.80 -8.71
C MET A 217 7.69 -3.29 -8.57
N SER A 218 7.32 -2.25 -9.33
CA SER A 218 6.04 -1.57 -9.20
C SER A 218 5.43 -1.14 -10.53
N LEU A 219 4.21 -0.65 -10.44
CA LEU A 219 3.42 0.00 -11.46
C LEU A 219 3.19 1.45 -10.99
N ILE A 220 3.53 2.41 -11.84
CA ILE A 220 3.19 3.82 -11.63
C ILE A 220 1.96 4.10 -12.47
N ILE A 221 0.85 4.44 -11.81
CA ILE A 221 -0.44 4.64 -12.45
C ILE A 221 -0.84 6.10 -12.29
N GLY A 222 -1.13 6.78 -13.40
CA GLY A 222 -1.70 8.13 -13.39
C GLY A 222 -3.00 8.16 -14.18
N ILE A 223 -4.05 8.68 -13.56
CA ILE A 223 -5.38 8.94 -14.14
C ILE A 223 -5.53 10.44 -14.32
N TYR A 224 -6.05 10.86 -15.47
CA TYR A 224 -6.22 12.27 -15.79
C TYR A 224 -7.46 12.54 -16.64
N GLU A 225 -8.11 13.67 -16.38
CA GLU A 225 -9.35 14.10 -17.03
C GLU A 225 -9.10 15.42 -17.77
N SER A 226 -9.70 15.60 -18.96
CA SER A 226 -9.69 16.84 -19.75
C SER A 226 -8.33 17.44 -20.21
N MET A 227 -7.19 16.86 -19.82
CA MET A 227 -5.86 17.30 -20.24
C MET A 227 -5.37 16.65 -21.54
N ALA A 228 -4.43 17.31 -22.22
CA ALA A 228 -3.70 16.71 -23.33
C ALA A 228 -2.92 15.47 -22.84
N GLN A 229 -3.05 14.35 -23.56
CA GLN A 229 -2.45 13.06 -23.16
C GLN A 229 -0.92 13.11 -23.01
N GLY A 230 -0.23 13.91 -23.81
CA GLY A 230 1.23 13.99 -23.84
C GLY A 230 1.88 14.36 -22.49
N PRO A 231 1.54 15.51 -21.88
CA PRO A 231 2.09 15.91 -20.58
C PRO A 231 1.83 14.90 -19.45
N CYS A 232 0.64 14.28 -19.41
CA CYS A 232 0.30 13.33 -18.35
C CYS A 232 1.08 12.02 -18.49
N ASN A 233 1.25 11.55 -19.74
CA ASN A 233 2.13 10.44 -20.05
C ASN A 233 3.55 10.73 -19.56
N MET A 234 4.06 11.93 -19.85
CA MET A 234 5.42 12.32 -19.48
C MET A 234 5.65 12.28 -17.97
N ILE A 235 4.69 12.73 -17.14
CA ILE A 235 4.81 12.70 -15.68
C ILE A 235 4.97 11.26 -15.17
N VAL A 236 4.05 10.37 -15.58
CA VAL A 236 4.05 8.95 -15.15
C VAL A 236 5.28 8.21 -15.66
N GLU A 237 5.63 8.40 -16.93
CA GLU A 237 6.75 7.71 -17.58
C GLU A 237 8.09 8.20 -17.04
N SER A 238 8.28 9.51 -16.88
CA SER A 238 9.53 10.07 -16.33
C SER A 238 9.78 9.59 -14.90
N LEU A 239 8.71 9.47 -14.10
CA LEU A 239 8.84 8.94 -12.74
C LEU A 239 9.21 7.46 -12.74
N GLY A 240 8.55 6.65 -13.58
CA GLY A 240 8.91 5.24 -13.69
C GLY A 240 10.33 5.02 -14.21
N ASP A 241 10.79 5.86 -15.15
CA ASP A 241 12.18 5.85 -15.62
C ASP A 241 13.19 6.26 -14.53
N TYR A 242 12.83 7.20 -13.66
CA TYR A 242 13.63 7.53 -12.49
C TYR A 242 13.76 6.32 -11.55
N LEU A 243 12.65 5.64 -11.24
CA LEU A 243 12.65 4.45 -10.38
C LEU A 243 13.41 3.26 -10.98
N LEU A 244 13.35 3.09 -12.31
CA LEU A 244 14.14 2.10 -13.03
C LEU A 244 15.65 2.35 -12.97
N LYS A 245 16.11 3.57 -12.65
CA LYS A 245 17.53 3.90 -12.51
C LYS A 245 18.07 3.74 -11.09
N GLN A 246 17.18 3.64 -10.10
CA GLN A 246 17.56 3.47 -8.68
C GLN A 246 17.81 1.99 -8.30
N HIS A 247 17.53 1.07 -9.21
CA HIS A 247 17.67 -0.38 -9.06
C HIS A 247 18.24 -1.00 -10.34
#